data_AF-A0A7J8QCG5-F1
#
_entry.id   AF-A0A7J8QCG5-F1
#
_cell.length_a   1.000
_cell.length_b   1.000
_cell.length_c   1.000
_cell.angle_alpha   90.00
_cell.angle_beta   90.00
_cell.angle_gamma   90.00
#
_symmetry.space_group_name_H-M   'P 1'
#
loop_
_entity.id
_entity.type
_entity.pdbx_description
1 polymer ?
#
loop_
_entity_poly.entity_id
_entity_poly.type
_entity_poly.pdbx_seq_one_letter_code
_entity_poly.pdbx_strand_id
1 'polypeptide(L)'
;MSRRNKALVNELSTPPPGAKDLYFATQYSQNTLGQFKSCFWKQWWTYWRSPDYNLVRYFFTLITALLVGSIFWQVGTERSSASDLTMIIGAMYAAVVFVGINNCSTVQPVIAIERTVFYRERAAGMYSALPYALAQVLCEIPYVFGETVYYTLIVYAMVGFQWTVAKYFWFFFVSFFTFLYFTYYGMMTVSITPNHQISSIFAAAFYSVFNLFSGFFIPRPRIPGWWIWYYWICPVAWTIYGLIASQYGDLEDKISVPGVSPDPTIKSYIKDQYGYDSDFMGPVAAVLVGFGVFFAVLFAYCIRTLNFQTR
;
A
#
# COMPACT_ATOMS: atom_id res chain seq x y z
N MET A 1 -31.06 48.35 -25.59
CA MET A 1 -30.25 47.12 -25.80
C MET A 1 -30.95 45.81 -25.44
N SER A 2 -31.80 45.74 -24.40
CA SER A 2 -32.39 44.46 -23.93
C SER A 2 -33.30 43.73 -24.94
N ARG A 3 -34.14 44.43 -25.72
CA ARG A 3 -35.09 43.77 -26.66
C ARG A 3 -34.41 43.11 -27.86
N ARG A 4 -33.37 43.74 -28.44
CA ARG A 4 -32.63 43.20 -29.60
C ARG A 4 -31.87 41.93 -29.22
N ASN A 5 -31.27 41.88 -28.03
CA ASN A 5 -30.62 40.67 -27.54
C ASN A 5 -31.61 39.54 -27.29
N LYS A 6 -32.80 39.83 -26.74
CA LYS A 6 -33.86 38.82 -26.57
C LYS A 6 -34.36 38.27 -27.91
N ALA A 7 -34.53 39.12 -28.91
CA ALA A 7 -34.92 38.70 -30.25
C ALA A 7 -33.86 37.80 -30.90
N LEU A 8 -32.58 38.19 -30.81
CA LEU A 8 -31.45 37.42 -31.34
C LEU A 8 -31.31 36.06 -30.64
N VAL A 9 -31.51 36.00 -29.32
CA VAL A 9 -31.51 34.75 -28.55
C VAL A 9 -32.64 33.84 -29.00
N ASN A 10 -33.86 34.35 -29.20
CA ASN A 10 -34.98 33.54 -29.68
C ASN A 10 -34.74 32.98 -31.08
N GLU A 11 -34.21 33.79 -32.00
CA GLU A 11 -33.88 33.37 -33.37
C GLU A 11 -32.79 32.30 -33.39
N LEU A 12 -31.74 32.46 -32.59
CA LEU A 12 -30.64 31.48 -32.49
C LEU A 12 -31.00 30.23 -31.69
N SER A 13 -32.04 30.28 -30.85
CA SER A 13 -32.52 29.14 -30.07
C SER A 13 -33.42 28.20 -30.88
N THR A 14 -34.00 28.68 -31.99
CA THR A 14 -34.77 27.83 -32.89
C THR A 14 -33.83 27.14 -33.88
N PRO A 15 -33.72 25.79 -33.85
CA PRO A 15 -32.87 25.08 -34.79
C PRO A 15 -33.40 25.25 -36.23
N PRO A 16 -32.50 25.33 -37.25
CA PRO A 16 -32.90 25.47 -38.64
C PRO A 16 -33.84 24.35 -39.10
N PRO A 17 -34.77 24.61 -40.04
CA PRO A 17 -35.63 23.57 -40.62
C PRO A 17 -34.79 22.44 -41.23
N GLY A 18 -34.97 21.21 -40.74
CA GLY A 18 -34.20 20.03 -41.17
C GLY A 18 -33.00 19.67 -40.27
N ALA A 19 -32.72 20.47 -39.23
CA ALA A 19 -31.77 20.08 -38.19
C ALA A 19 -32.27 18.83 -37.45
N LYS A 20 -31.39 17.84 -37.30
CA LYS A 20 -31.63 16.66 -36.48
C LYS A 20 -31.00 16.88 -35.11
N ASP A 21 -31.67 16.42 -34.05
CA ASP A 21 -31.10 16.44 -32.72
C ASP A 21 -29.79 15.65 -32.69
N LEU A 22 -28.80 16.18 -31.96
CA LEU A 22 -27.54 15.51 -31.71
C LEU A 22 -27.81 14.22 -30.91
N TYR A 23 -27.69 13.08 -31.58
CA TYR A 23 -27.79 11.77 -30.96
C TYR A 23 -26.40 11.14 -30.85
N PHE A 24 -26.01 10.82 -29.62
CA PHE A 24 -24.81 10.05 -29.35
C PHE A 24 -25.20 8.62 -28.95
N ALA A 25 -24.70 7.62 -29.68
CA ALA A 25 -25.01 6.21 -29.41
C ALA A 25 -24.44 5.72 -28.06
N THR A 26 -23.40 6.37 -27.54
CA THR A 26 -22.72 6.01 -26.30
C THR A 26 -22.45 7.24 -25.45
N GLN A 27 -22.47 7.06 -24.12
CA GLN A 27 -22.13 8.13 -23.17
C GLN A 27 -20.68 8.63 -23.34
N TYR A 28 -19.77 7.74 -23.74
CA TYR A 28 -18.35 8.03 -23.93
C TYR A 28 -17.93 7.82 -25.38
N SER A 29 -16.94 8.61 -25.84
CA SER A 29 -16.40 8.56 -27.21
C SER A 29 -15.58 7.29 -27.50
N GLN A 30 -14.95 6.71 -26.48
CA GLN A 30 -14.11 5.51 -26.59
C GLN A 30 -14.64 4.37 -25.71
N ASN A 31 -14.33 3.14 -26.09
CA ASN A 31 -14.60 1.96 -25.26
C ASN A 31 -13.78 1.99 -23.95
N THR A 32 -14.10 1.09 -23.01
CA THR A 32 -13.47 1.05 -21.68
C THR A 32 -11.95 0.90 -21.73
N LEU A 33 -11.42 0.12 -22.69
CA LEU A 33 -9.98 -0.08 -22.85
C LEU A 33 -9.28 1.16 -23.41
N GLY A 34 -9.91 1.86 -24.36
CA GLY A 34 -9.43 3.14 -24.88
C GLY A 34 -9.40 4.22 -23.80
N GLN A 35 -10.44 4.27 -22.95
CA GLN A 35 -10.47 5.13 -21.76
C GLN A 35 -9.31 4.78 -20.81
N PHE A 36 -9.11 3.51 -20.50
CA PHE A 36 -8.03 3.05 -19.61
C PHE A 36 -6.66 3.45 -20.14
N LYS A 37 -6.38 3.21 -21.42
CA LYS A 37 -5.10 3.58 -22.06
C LYS A 37 -4.83 5.08 -21.93
N SER A 38 -5.84 5.92 -22.20
CA SER A 38 -5.72 7.37 -22.09
C SER A 38 -5.52 7.83 -20.64
N CYS A 39 -6.28 7.27 -19.69
CA CYS A 39 -6.12 7.56 -18.26
C CYS A 39 -4.74 7.13 -17.76
N PHE A 40 -4.25 5.95 -18.15
CA PHE A 40 -2.93 5.44 -17.77
C PHE A 40 -1.81 6.31 -18.35
N TRP A 41 -1.91 6.69 -19.63
CA TRP A 41 -0.98 7.63 -20.24
C TRP A 41 -0.95 8.97 -19.49
N LYS A 42 -2.12 9.54 -19.18
CA LYS A 42 -2.23 10.77 -18.39
C LYS A 42 -1.53 10.61 -17.03
N GLN A 43 -1.87 9.55 -16.31
CA GLN A 43 -1.34 9.29 -14.96
C GLN A 43 0.17 9.11 -14.96
N TRP A 44 0.69 8.37 -15.92
CA TRP A 44 2.12 8.13 -16.09
C TRP A 44 2.89 9.45 -16.23
N TRP A 45 2.41 10.34 -17.10
CA TRP A 45 3.03 11.64 -17.30
C TRP A 45 2.88 12.56 -16.10
N THR A 46 1.74 12.54 -15.41
CA THR A 46 1.56 13.30 -14.18
C THR A 46 2.58 12.85 -13.13
N TYR A 47 2.68 11.54 -12.87
CA TYR A 47 3.59 10.99 -11.86
C TYR A 47 5.05 11.26 -12.19
N TRP A 48 5.43 11.17 -13.47
CA TRP A 48 6.77 11.49 -13.92
C TRP A 48 7.11 12.99 -13.81
N ARG A 49 6.15 13.87 -14.11
CA ARG A 49 6.35 15.33 -14.10
C ARG A 49 6.11 15.99 -12.74
N SER A 50 5.64 15.25 -11.74
CA SER A 50 5.45 15.70 -10.36
C SER A 50 6.60 15.21 -9.48
N PRO A 51 7.76 15.90 -9.47
CA PRO A 51 8.89 15.50 -8.63
C PRO A 51 8.52 15.54 -7.15
N ASP A 52 7.69 16.49 -6.72
CA ASP A 52 7.29 16.67 -5.32
C ASP A 52 6.69 15.40 -4.67
N TYR A 53 6.11 14.49 -5.46
CA TYR A 53 5.63 13.23 -4.94
C TYR A 53 6.71 12.14 -4.97
N ASN A 54 7.10 11.71 -6.17
CA ASN A 54 7.95 10.52 -6.33
C ASN A 54 9.40 10.78 -5.92
N LEU A 55 9.96 11.96 -6.20
CA LEU A 55 11.34 12.28 -5.81
C LEU A 55 11.47 12.41 -4.30
N VAL A 56 10.51 13.06 -3.64
CA VAL A 56 10.47 13.19 -2.18
C VAL A 56 10.29 11.82 -1.53
N ARG A 57 9.38 10.97 -2.05
CA ARG A 57 9.21 9.59 -1.57
C ARG A 57 10.52 8.82 -1.67
N TYR A 58 11.20 8.86 -2.82
CA TYR A 58 12.47 8.14 -2.97
C TYR A 58 13.58 8.65 -2.05
N PHE A 59 13.73 9.98 -1.95
CA PHE A 59 14.73 10.59 -1.10
C PHE A 59 14.50 10.28 0.39
N PHE A 60 13.24 10.38 0.84
CA PHE A 60 12.87 10.04 2.21
C PHE A 60 13.13 8.57 2.51
N THR A 61 12.72 7.66 1.61
CA THR A 61 12.95 6.22 1.79
C THR A 61 14.44 5.88 1.77
N LEU A 62 15.26 6.59 0.99
CA LEU A 62 16.72 6.43 1.00
C LEU A 62 17.33 6.82 2.36
N ILE A 63 16.98 7.99 2.89
CA ILE A 63 17.44 8.43 4.22
C ILE A 63 16.99 7.42 5.28
N THR A 64 15.73 6.99 5.21
CA THR A 64 15.17 6.01 6.13
C THR A 64 15.89 4.67 6.06
N ALA A 65 16.23 4.19 4.86
CA ALA A 65 17.01 2.96 4.68
C ALA A 65 18.37 3.05 5.39
N LEU A 66 19.07 4.18 5.24
CA LEU A 66 20.36 4.42 5.90
C LEU A 66 20.23 4.55 7.42
N LEU A 67 19.19 5.25 7.91
CA LEU A 67 18.91 5.36 9.35
C LEU A 67 18.56 4.01 9.97
N VAL A 68 17.63 3.26 9.39
CA VAL A 68 17.27 1.92 9.86
C VAL A 68 18.47 0.97 9.81
N GLY A 69 19.20 0.97 8.70
CA GLY A 69 20.39 0.14 8.52
C GLY A 69 21.51 0.48 9.50
N SER A 70 21.67 1.76 9.88
CA SER A 70 22.68 2.17 10.86
C SER A 70 22.25 1.90 12.31
N ILE A 71 20.98 2.10 12.65
CA ILE A 71 20.44 1.78 13.98
C ILE A 71 20.57 0.29 14.28
N PHE A 72 20.25 -0.55 13.29
CA PHE A 72 20.28 -2.01 13.40
C PHE A 72 21.51 -2.63 12.73
N TRP A 73 22.64 -1.92 12.74
CA TRP A 73 23.86 -2.35 12.08
C TRP A 73 24.31 -3.73 12.58
N GLN A 74 24.42 -4.69 11.65
CA GLN A 74 24.82 -6.08 11.91
C GLN A 74 24.01 -6.82 13.00
N VAL A 75 22.82 -6.35 13.34
CA VAL A 75 21.96 -7.03 14.32
C VAL A 75 21.56 -8.44 13.84
N GLY A 76 21.51 -8.67 12.54
CA GLY A 76 21.17 -9.97 11.94
C GLY A 76 22.22 -11.08 12.13
N THR A 77 23.43 -10.77 12.60
CA THR A 77 24.49 -11.77 12.87
C THR A 77 24.40 -12.34 14.29
N GLU A 78 23.89 -11.55 15.24
CA GLU A 78 23.74 -11.95 16.64
C GLU A 78 22.43 -12.73 16.83
N ARG A 79 22.52 -14.06 16.91
CA ARG A 79 21.34 -14.96 17.02
C ARG A 79 21.41 -15.88 18.23
N SER A 80 22.29 -15.58 19.17
CA SER A 80 22.65 -16.51 20.25
C SER A 80 21.59 -16.62 21.35
N SER A 81 20.80 -15.56 21.55
CA SER A 81 19.81 -15.49 22.62
C SER A 81 18.40 -15.17 22.11
N ALA A 82 17.40 -15.51 22.92
CA ALA A 82 16.01 -15.09 22.69
C ALA A 82 15.85 -13.56 22.62
N SER A 83 16.68 -12.81 23.36
CA SER A 83 16.68 -11.35 23.34
C SER A 83 17.15 -10.82 21.98
N ASP A 84 18.24 -11.38 21.45
CA ASP A 84 18.77 -10.97 20.15
C ASP A 84 17.75 -11.24 19.04
N LEU A 85 17.10 -12.41 19.08
CA LEU A 85 16.06 -12.75 18.11
C LEU A 85 14.87 -11.79 18.19
N THR A 86 14.44 -11.41 19.40
CA THR A 86 13.36 -10.42 19.59
C THR A 86 13.77 -9.05 19.05
N MET A 87 15.02 -8.65 19.24
CA MET A 87 15.57 -7.41 18.69
C MET A 87 15.58 -7.41 17.17
N ILE A 88 16.00 -8.51 16.53
CA ILE A 88 15.96 -8.67 15.07
C ILE A 88 14.51 -8.61 14.55
N ILE A 89 13.58 -9.31 15.20
CA ILE A 89 12.16 -9.26 14.83
C ILE A 89 11.65 -7.82 14.91
N GLY A 90 11.98 -7.10 15.98
CA GLY A 90 11.63 -5.69 16.15
C GLY A 90 12.24 -4.79 15.08
N ALA A 91 13.49 -5.05 14.67
CA ALA A 91 14.16 -4.34 13.59
C ALA A 91 13.44 -4.52 12.25
N MET A 92 13.09 -5.77 11.88
CA MET A 92 12.35 -6.08 10.66
C MET A 92 10.97 -5.40 10.65
N TYR A 93 10.26 -5.46 11.77
CA TYR A 93 8.98 -4.80 11.96
C TYR A 93 9.08 -3.28 11.78
N ALA A 94 9.99 -2.63 12.52
CA ALA A 94 10.16 -1.19 12.47
C ALA A 94 10.57 -0.72 11.08
N ALA A 95 11.49 -1.44 10.41
CA ALA A 95 11.95 -1.14 9.07
C ALA A 95 10.78 -1.08 8.06
N VAL A 96 10.03 -2.16 7.95
CA VAL A 96 9.01 -2.31 6.89
C VAL A 96 7.75 -1.51 7.21
N VAL A 97 7.29 -1.50 8.47
CA VAL A 97 6.05 -0.79 8.83
C VAL A 97 6.22 0.72 8.78
N PHE A 98 7.38 1.26 9.18
CA PHE A 98 7.63 2.69 9.14
C PHE A 98 7.58 3.26 7.71
N VAL A 99 8.24 2.59 6.76
CA VAL A 99 8.19 2.99 5.33
C VAL A 99 6.80 2.78 4.76
N GLY A 100 6.12 1.68 5.10
CA GLY A 100 4.74 1.45 4.70
C GLY A 100 3.79 2.58 5.12
N ILE A 101 3.82 2.99 6.39
CA ILE A 101 3.02 4.11 6.90
C ILE A 101 3.34 5.42 6.18
N ASN A 102 4.61 5.66 5.86
CA ASN A 102 5.02 6.82 5.06
C ASN A 102 4.43 6.79 3.64
N ASN A 103 4.44 5.64 2.98
CA ASN A 103 3.85 5.49 1.64
C ASN A 103 2.34 5.74 1.64
N CYS A 104 1.63 5.28 2.67
CA CYS A 104 0.23 5.63 2.86
C CYS A 104 0.03 7.14 3.09
N SER A 105 0.89 7.79 3.86
CA SER A 105 0.73 9.21 4.21
C SER A 105 1.04 10.15 3.04
N THR A 106 2.04 9.81 2.23
CA THR A 106 2.47 10.61 1.08
C THR A 106 1.53 10.50 -0.12
N VAL A 107 0.85 9.37 -0.31
CA VAL A 107 -0.10 9.19 -1.43
C VAL A 107 -1.44 9.92 -1.21
N GLN A 108 -1.84 10.13 0.04
CA GLN A 108 -3.13 10.77 0.37
C GLN A 108 -3.34 12.16 -0.26
N PRO A 109 -2.41 13.14 -0.11
CA PRO A 109 -2.58 14.46 -0.71
C PRO A 109 -2.63 14.40 -2.24
N VAL A 110 -1.86 13.50 -2.87
CA VAL A 110 -1.81 13.32 -4.33
C VAL A 110 -3.17 12.83 -4.84
N ILE A 111 -3.73 11.78 -4.22
CA ILE A 111 -5.04 11.24 -4.62
C ILE A 111 -6.14 12.27 -4.38
N ALA A 112 -6.05 13.09 -3.33
CA ALA A 112 -7.05 14.13 -3.07
C ALA A 112 -7.09 15.20 -4.16
N ILE A 113 -5.92 15.61 -4.67
CA ILE A 113 -5.80 16.54 -5.80
C ILE A 113 -6.34 15.89 -7.08
N GLU A 114 -5.88 14.68 -7.40
CA GLU A 114 -6.31 13.95 -8.60
C GLU A 114 -7.82 13.68 -8.61
N ARG A 115 -8.41 13.34 -7.46
CA ARG A 115 -9.87 13.15 -7.33
C ARG A 115 -10.65 14.41 -7.71
N THR A 116 -10.12 15.59 -7.36
CA THR A 116 -10.77 16.87 -7.71
C THR A 116 -10.78 17.10 -9.22
N VAL A 117 -9.68 16.78 -9.90
CA VAL A 117 -9.59 16.82 -11.36
C VAL A 117 -10.53 15.79 -11.99
N PHE A 118 -10.50 14.55 -11.48
CA PHE A 118 -11.37 13.46 -11.91
C PHE A 118 -12.85 13.83 -11.86
N TYR A 119 -13.31 14.45 -10.77
CA TYR A 119 -14.72 14.85 -10.68
C TYR A 119 -15.13 15.85 -11.77
N ARG A 120 -14.24 16.79 -12.13
CA ARG A 120 -14.48 17.75 -13.22
C ARG A 120 -14.52 17.06 -14.59
N GLU A 121 -13.55 16.18 -14.86
CA GLU A 121 -13.46 15.45 -16.12
C GLU A 121 -14.63 14.44 -16.29
N ARG A 122 -15.06 13.80 -15.19
CA ARG A 122 -16.23 12.92 -15.17
C ARG A 122 -17.53 13.70 -15.41
N ALA A 123 -17.67 14.89 -14.83
CA ALA A 123 -18.83 15.76 -15.06
C ALA A 123 -18.92 16.23 -16.53
N ALA A 124 -17.77 16.40 -17.20
CA ALA A 124 -17.68 16.69 -18.63
C ALA A 124 -17.89 15.46 -19.53
N GLY A 125 -18.12 14.26 -18.97
CA GLY A 125 -18.34 13.04 -19.75
C GLY A 125 -17.10 12.50 -20.45
N MET A 126 -15.89 12.83 -19.99
CA MET A 126 -14.64 12.44 -20.68
C MET A 126 -14.32 10.94 -20.57
N TYR A 127 -14.50 10.35 -19.38
CA TYR A 127 -14.24 8.94 -19.12
C TYR A 127 -14.99 8.43 -17.87
N SER A 128 -15.05 7.11 -17.69
CA SER A 128 -15.69 6.44 -16.55
C SER A 128 -14.76 6.22 -15.37
N ALA A 129 -15.32 5.97 -14.17
CA ALA A 129 -14.55 5.87 -12.93
C ALA A 129 -13.58 4.67 -12.88
N LEU A 130 -13.97 3.52 -13.43
CA LEU A 130 -13.20 2.28 -13.30
C LEU A 130 -11.88 2.30 -14.12
N PRO A 131 -11.86 2.71 -15.41
CA PRO A 131 -10.62 2.90 -16.16
C PRO A 131 -9.63 3.84 -15.47
N TYR A 132 -10.14 4.91 -14.85
CA TYR A 132 -9.32 5.84 -14.09
C TYR A 132 -8.74 5.22 -12.81
N ALA A 133 -9.56 4.54 -12.01
CA ALA A 133 -9.10 3.90 -10.80
C ALA A 133 -8.03 2.82 -11.08
N LEU A 134 -8.26 1.99 -12.11
CA LEU A 134 -7.28 0.98 -12.55
C LEU A 134 -5.99 1.61 -13.05
N ALA A 135 -6.08 2.69 -13.83
CA ALA A 135 -4.92 3.42 -14.32
C ALA A 135 -4.06 3.94 -13.14
N GLN A 136 -4.70 4.47 -12.09
CA GLN A 136 -4.01 4.99 -10.92
C GLN A 136 -3.34 3.89 -10.09
N VAL A 137 -4.05 2.79 -9.83
CA VAL A 137 -3.52 1.62 -9.11
C VAL A 137 -2.30 1.03 -9.82
N LEU A 138 -2.38 0.86 -11.14
CA LEU A 138 -1.29 0.29 -11.94
C LEU A 138 -0.10 1.25 -12.08
N CYS A 139 -0.35 2.57 -12.04
CA CYS A 139 0.71 3.56 -12.11
C CYS A 139 1.61 3.53 -10.86
N GLU A 140 1.10 3.17 -9.68
CA GLU A 140 1.91 3.09 -8.44
C GLU A 140 2.92 1.93 -8.46
N ILE A 141 2.56 0.80 -9.07
CA ILE A 141 3.34 -0.46 -9.05
C ILE A 141 4.83 -0.24 -9.41
N PRO A 142 5.19 0.35 -10.57
CA PRO A 142 6.59 0.48 -10.95
C PRO A 142 7.38 1.42 -10.03
N TYR A 143 6.74 2.44 -9.46
CA TYR A 143 7.44 3.33 -8.56
C TYR A 143 7.66 2.71 -7.18
N VAL A 144 6.66 2.04 -6.63
CA VAL A 144 6.81 1.27 -5.38
C VAL A 144 7.83 0.13 -5.57
N PHE A 145 7.88 -0.48 -6.76
CA PHE A 145 8.88 -1.48 -7.10
C PHE A 145 10.29 -0.89 -7.04
N GLY A 146 10.52 0.23 -7.73
CA GLY A 146 11.81 0.92 -7.71
C GLY A 146 12.25 1.32 -6.29
N GLU A 147 11.31 1.85 -5.50
CA GLU A 147 11.51 2.18 -4.08
C GLU A 147 11.96 0.97 -3.27
N THR A 148 11.24 -0.14 -3.42
CA THR A 148 11.50 -1.36 -2.66
C THR A 148 12.86 -1.96 -3.01
N VAL A 149 13.26 -1.92 -4.29
CA VAL A 149 14.52 -2.53 -4.75
C VAL A 149 15.71 -1.95 -3.99
N TYR A 150 15.92 -0.64 -4.00
CA TYR A 150 17.09 -0.08 -3.31
C TYR A 150 16.91 -0.10 -1.79
N TYR A 151 15.68 0.09 -1.28
CA TYR A 151 15.42 0.05 0.15
C TYR A 151 15.81 -1.29 0.75
N THR A 152 15.33 -2.38 0.15
CA THR A 152 15.60 -3.74 0.63
C THR A 152 17.07 -4.11 0.45
N LEU A 153 17.73 -3.73 -0.64
CA LEU A 153 19.17 -3.94 -0.81
C LEU A 153 19.98 -3.28 0.32
N ILE A 154 19.71 -2.01 0.63
CA ILE A 154 20.45 -1.26 1.66
C ILE A 154 20.19 -1.85 3.04
N VAL A 155 18.91 -2.02 3.42
CA VAL A 155 18.55 -2.52 4.75
C VAL A 155 19.03 -3.96 4.94
N TYR A 156 18.86 -4.83 3.95
CA TYR A 156 19.29 -6.22 4.05
C TYR A 156 20.81 -6.35 4.22
N ALA A 157 21.57 -5.50 3.51
CA ALA A 157 23.02 -5.44 3.63
C ALA A 157 23.49 -4.89 4.98
N MET A 158 22.95 -3.76 5.43
CA MET A 158 23.39 -3.09 6.65
C MET A 158 22.99 -3.84 7.92
N VAL A 159 21.79 -4.46 7.94
CA VAL A 159 21.33 -5.29 9.07
C VAL A 159 22.13 -6.60 9.15
N GLY A 160 22.74 -7.05 8.05
CA GLY A 160 23.58 -8.25 8.04
C GLY A 160 22.77 -9.55 8.01
N PHE A 161 21.67 -9.59 7.25
CA PHE A 161 20.93 -10.84 7.02
C PHE A 161 21.75 -11.83 6.19
N GLN A 162 21.36 -13.11 6.24
CA GLN A 162 22.06 -14.17 5.52
C GLN A 162 21.87 -14.01 4.02
N TRP A 163 22.93 -13.80 3.26
CA TRP A 163 22.86 -13.68 1.80
C TRP A 163 22.58 -15.03 1.15
N THR A 164 21.30 -15.28 0.92
CA THR A 164 20.81 -16.41 0.11
C THR A 164 19.76 -15.87 -0.83
N VAL A 165 19.84 -16.24 -2.11
CA VAL A 165 18.96 -15.72 -3.18
C VAL A 165 17.49 -15.85 -2.78
N ALA A 166 17.08 -17.02 -2.27
CA ALA A 166 15.72 -17.25 -1.81
C ALA A 166 15.30 -16.33 -0.65
N LYS A 167 16.14 -16.18 0.39
CA LYS A 167 15.83 -15.35 1.57
C LYS A 167 15.71 -13.87 1.22
N TYR A 168 16.59 -13.38 0.35
CA TYR A 168 16.53 -12.01 -0.15
C TYR A 168 15.27 -11.76 -0.99
N PHE A 169 14.95 -12.65 -1.94
CA PHE A 169 13.75 -12.47 -2.76
C PHE A 169 12.46 -12.56 -1.95
N TRP A 170 12.40 -13.38 -0.90
CA TRP A 170 11.27 -13.38 0.04
C TRP A 170 11.18 -12.07 0.82
N PHE A 171 12.29 -11.56 1.33
CA PHE A 171 12.33 -10.27 2.01
C PHE A 171 11.87 -9.14 1.08
N PHE A 172 12.36 -9.12 -0.16
CA PHE A 172 11.94 -8.20 -1.21
C PHE A 172 10.43 -8.33 -1.50
N PHE A 173 9.94 -9.54 -1.72
CA PHE A 173 8.53 -9.80 -2.03
C PHE A 173 7.61 -9.30 -0.90
N VAL A 174 7.90 -9.68 0.34
CA VAL A 174 7.09 -9.27 1.50
C VAL A 174 7.13 -7.76 1.68
N SER A 175 8.30 -7.12 1.54
CA SER A 175 8.43 -5.66 1.63
C SER A 175 7.68 -4.95 0.50
N PHE A 176 7.80 -5.45 -0.74
CA PHE A 176 7.15 -4.87 -1.92
C PHE A 176 5.63 -4.87 -1.78
N PHE A 177 5.03 -6.03 -1.48
CA PHE A 177 3.59 -6.11 -1.28
C PHE A 177 3.14 -5.34 -0.05
N THR A 178 4.00 -5.21 0.97
CA THR A 178 3.71 -4.38 2.13
C THR A 178 3.60 -2.91 1.76
N PHE A 179 4.61 -2.37 1.08
CA PHE A 179 4.60 -0.99 0.63
C PHE A 179 3.44 -0.74 -0.34
N LEU A 180 3.16 -1.69 -1.23
CA LEU A 180 2.07 -1.60 -2.19
C LEU A 180 0.69 -1.56 -1.51
N TYR A 181 0.42 -2.47 -0.57
CA TYR A 181 -0.88 -2.47 0.12
C TYR A 181 -1.03 -1.21 0.98
N PHE A 182 0.05 -0.68 1.58
CA PHE A 182 -0.04 0.57 2.36
C PHE A 182 -0.31 1.78 1.46
N THR A 183 0.30 1.84 0.28
CA THR A 183 -0.04 2.85 -0.74
C THR A 183 -1.52 2.75 -1.11
N TYR A 184 -2.02 1.55 -1.41
CA TYR A 184 -3.43 1.36 -1.76
C TYR A 184 -4.38 1.63 -0.59
N TYR A 185 -3.97 1.34 0.63
CA TYR A 185 -4.69 1.72 1.83
C TYR A 185 -4.82 3.25 1.94
N GLY A 186 -3.75 4.00 1.66
CA GLY A 186 -3.78 5.46 1.56
C GLY A 186 -4.75 5.98 0.48
N MET A 187 -4.72 5.37 -0.71
CA MET A 187 -5.65 5.71 -1.79
C MET A 187 -7.11 5.44 -1.37
N MET A 188 -7.37 4.27 -0.77
CA MET A 188 -8.69 3.88 -0.27
C MET A 188 -9.20 4.87 0.78
N THR A 189 -8.40 5.23 1.77
CA THR A 189 -8.81 6.17 2.83
C THR A 189 -9.23 7.53 2.27
N VAL A 190 -8.56 8.04 1.22
CA VAL A 190 -9.00 9.28 0.55
C VAL A 190 -10.31 9.07 -0.19
N SER A 191 -10.51 7.91 -0.81
CA SER A 191 -11.75 7.65 -1.55
C SER A 191 -13.01 7.59 -0.68
N ILE A 192 -12.88 7.28 0.62
CA ILE A 192 -14.00 7.21 1.58
C ILE A 192 -14.16 8.45 2.45
N THR A 193 -13.24 9.41 2.38
CA THR A 193 -13.26 10.62 3.22
C THR A 193 -13.38 11.88 2.38
N PRO A 194 -13.96 12.97 2.91
CA PRO A 194 -14.18 14.19 2.12
C PRO A 194 -12.89 14.98 1.87
N ASN A 195 -11.90 14.93 2.77
CA ASN A 195 -10.61 15.62 2.62
C ASN A 195 -9.44 14.75 3.10
N HIS A 196 -8.21 15.10 2.67
CA HIS A 196 -7.02 14.33 3.01
C HIS A 196 -6.68 14.39 4.50
N GLN A 197 -7.04 15.46 5.23
CA GLN A 197 -6.78 15.56 6.67
C GLN A 197 -7.59 14.52 7.47
N ILE A 198 -8.88 14.38 7.17
CA ILE A 198 -9.76 13.34 7.73
C ILE A 198 -9.28 11.96 7.29
N SER A 199 -8.82 11.82 6.04
CA SER A 199 -8.17 10.58 5.57
C SER A 199 -6.98 10.19 6.44
N SER A 200 -6.10 11.15 6.77
CA SER A 200 -4.92 10.89 7.60
C SER A 200 -5.29 10.49 9.03
N ILE A 201 -6.29 11.16 9.63
CA ILE A 201 -6.80 10.83 10.96
C ILE A 201 -7.42 9.42 10.96
N PHE A 202 -8.23 9.11 9.95
CA PHE A 202 -8.83 7.79 9.78
C PHE A 202 -7.75 6.71 9.62
N ALA A 203 -6.76 6.94 8.75
CA ALA A 203 -5.66 6.02 8.54
C ALA A 203 -4.87 5.76 9.84
N ALA A 204 -4.56 6.82 10.59
CA ALA A 204 -3.82 6.75 11.84
C ALA A 204 -4.51 5.92 12.92
N ALA A 205 -5.85 6.01 13.03
CA ALA A 205 -6.62 5.22 13.98
C ALA A 205 -6.42 3.71 13.77
N PHE A 206 -6.37 3.25 12.51
CA PHE A 206 -6.15 1.85 12.19
C PHE A 206 -4.68 1.41 12.31
N TYR A 207 -3.70 2.31 12.14
CA TYR A 207 -2.30 1.95 12.36
C TYR A 207 -2.06 1.42 13.77
N SER A 208 -2.65 2.07 14.78
CA SER A 208 -2.55 1.62 16.17
C SER A 208 -3.08 0.21 16.36
N VAL A 209 -4.21 -0.12 15.73
CA VAL A 209 -4.83 -1.45 15.83
C VAL A 209 -4.01 -2.49 15.04
N PHE A 210 -3.54 -2.13 13.84
CA PHE A 210 -2.65 -2.99 13.06
C PHE A 210 -1.36 -3.31 13.81
N ASN A 211 -0.76 -2.32 14.47
CA ASN A 211 0.47 -2.50 15.23
C ASN A 211 0.25 -3.40 16.45
N LEU A 212 -0.81 -3.17 17.23
CA LEU A 212 -1.08 -3.92 18.46
C LEU A 212 -1.28 -5.42 18.22
N PHE A 213 -2.02 -5.79 17.16
CA PHE A 213 -2.33 -7.19 16.85
C PHE A 213 -1.49 -7.76 15.69
N SER A 214 -0.39 -7.11 15.34
CA SER A 214 0.53 -7.58 14.30
C SER A 214 1.28 -8.88 14.67
N GLY A 215 1.19 -9.35 15.90
CA GLY A 215 1.93 -10.53 16.37
C GLY A 215 3.31 -10.20 16.95
N PHE A 216 3.80 -8.96 16.84
CA PHE A 216 5.06 -8.55 17.46
C PHE A 216 4.90 -8.17 18.94
N PHE A 217 4.05 -7.18 19.25
CA PHE A 217 3.81 -6.75 20.63
C PHE A 217 3.06 -7.81 21.45
N ILE A 218 2.06 -8.44 20.83
CA ILE A 218 1.31 -9.55 21.41
C ILE A 218 1.48 -10.75 20.49
N PRO A 219 2.30 -11.74 20.85
CA PRO A 219 2.48 -12.95 20.05
C PRO A 219 1.16 -13.66 19.81
N ARG A 220 0.96 -14.21 18.61
CA ARG A 220 -0.29 -14.87 18.18
C ARG A 220 -0.84 -15.87 19.22
N PRO A 221 -0.04 -16.77 19.84
CA PRO A 221 -0.55 -17.73 20.82
C PRO A 221 -1.08 -17.10 22.11
N ARG A 222 -0.68 -15.86 22.43
CA ARG A 222 -1.08 -15.13 23.63
C ARG A 222 -2.28 -14.21 23.41
N ILE A 223 -2.77 -14.08 22.18
CA ILE A 223 -3.97 -13.30 21.88
C ILE A 223 -5.18 -14.05 22.42
N PRO A 224 -6.06 -13.41 23.23
CA PRO A 224 -7.28 -14.04 23.72
C PRO A 224 -8.12 -14.60 22.58
N GLY A 225 -8.75 -15.76 22.78
CA GLY A 225 -9.47 -16.47 21.71
C GLY A 225 -10.56 -15.65 21.03
N TRP A 226 -11.20 -14.71 21.74
CA TRP A 226 -12.21 -13.80 21.16
C TRP A 226 -11.63 -12.67 20.29
N TRP A 227 -10.33 -12.37 20.38
CA TRP A 227 -9.64 -11.37 19.55
C TRP A 227 -8.82 -11.96 18.40
N ILE A 228 -8.64 -13.29 18.34
CA ILE A 228 -7.77 -13.94 17.36
C ILE A 228 -8.20 -13.70 15.90
N TRP A 229 -9.49 -13.47 15.64
CA TRP A 229 -9.99 -13.17 14.29
C TRP A 229 -9.34 -11.90 13.72
N TYR A 230 -9.05 -10.91 14.57
CA TYR A 230 -8.46 -9.66 14.13
C TYR A 230 -7.03 -9.86 13.62
N TYR A 231 -6.25 -10.74 14.26
CA TYR A 231 -4.92 -11.13 13.82
C TYR A 231 -4.94 -11.62 12.37
N TRP A 232 -5.92 -12.44 11.99
CA TRP A 232 -6.03 -13.01 10.64
C TRP A 232 -6.40 -11.99 9.56
N ILE A 233 -7.15 -10.94 9.91
CA ILE A 233 -7.52 -9.86 8.98
C ILE A 233 -6.54 -8.67 9.01
N CYS A 234 -5.52 -8.72 9.86
CA CYS A 234 -4.53 -7.67 9.99
C CYS A 234 -3.42 -7.84 8.93
N PRO A 235 -3.25 -6.92 7.97
CA PRO A 235 -2.24 -7.07 6.92
C PRO A 235 -0.81 -7.11 7.48
N VAL A 236 -0.54 -6.29 8.52
CA VAL A 236 0.78 -6.22 9.16
C VAL A 236 1.15 -7.53 9.84
N ALA A 237 0.17 -8.30 10.34
CA ALA A 237 0.44 -9.61 10.92
C ALA A 237 1.06 -10.59 9.92
N TRP A 238 0.60 -10.54 8.66
CA TRP A 238 1.13 -11.34 7.56
C TRP A 238 2.49 -10.85 7.07
N THR A 239 2.72 -9.54 7.08
CA THR A 239 4.05 -8.97 6.80
C THR A 239 5.08 -9.52 7.80
N ILE A 240 4.80 -9.42 9.10
CA ILE A 240 5.73 -9.88 10.14
C ILE A 240 5.93 -11.39 10.06
N TYR A 241 4.84 -12.15 9.88
CA TYR A 241 4.92 -13.60 9.64
C TYR A 241 5.87 -13.90 8.48
N GLY A 242 5.67 -13.27 7.32
CA GLY A 242 6.47 -13.53 6.12
C GLY A 242 7.94 -13.17 6.28
N LEU A 243 8.25 -12.06 6.95
CA LEU A 243 9.62 -11.66 7.23
C LEU A 243 10.31 -12.69 8.15
N ILE A 244 9.67 -13.08 9.24
CA ILE A 244 10.28 -13.99 10.23
C ILE A 244 10.42 -15.40 9.66
N ALA A 245 9.35 -15.93 9.07
CA ALA A 245 9.35 -17.28 8.51
C ALA A 245 10.36 -17.41 7.36
N SER A 246 10.55 -16.38 6.54
CA SER A 246 11.53 -16.41 5.43
C SER A 246 12.98 -16.32 5.89
N GLN A 247 13.28 -15.58 6.96
CA GLN A 247 14.66 -15.39 7.41
C GLN A 247 15.13 -16.47 8.40
N TYR A 248 14.21 -16.94 9.26
CA TYR A 248 14.55 -17.77 10.44
C TYR A 248 13.78 -19.09 10.51
N GLY A 249 12.82 -19.35 9.63
CA GLY A 249 11.97 -20.55 9.69
C GLY A 249 12.67 -21.85 9.28
N ASP A 250 13.88 -21.76 8.72
CA ASP A 250 14.73 -22.87 8.28
C ASP A 250 15.97 -23.07 9.17
N LEU A 251 16.17 -22.24 10.19
CA LEU A 251 17.37 -22.28 11.03
C LEU A 251 17.21 -23.22 12.23
N GLU A 252 18.11 -24.21 12.30
CA GLU A 252 18.16 -25.21 13.39
C GLU A 252 19.20 -24.87 14.48
N ASP A 253 19.85 -23.70 14.37
CA ASP A 253 20.80 -23.22 15.38
C ASP A 253 20.12 -23.13 16.76
N LYS A 254 20.85 -23.48 17.82
CA LYS A 254 20.34 -23.44 19.19
C LYS A 254 20.49 -22.05 19.78
N ILE A 255 19.51 -21.64 20.58
CA ILE A 255 19.51 -20.35 21.27
C ILE A 255 19.37 -20.53 22.77
N SER A 256 20.05 -19.67 23.52
CA SER A 256 19.90 -19.63 24.96
C SER A 256 18.60 -18.91 25.32
N VAL A 257 17.71 -19.64 26.01
CA VAL A 257 16.45 -19.11 26.54
C VAL A 257 16.46 -19.24 28.06
N PRO A 258 16.33 -18.14 28.81
CA PRO A 258 16.32 -18.20 30.28
C PRO A 258 15.25 -19.16 30.80
N GLY A 259 15.65 -20.16 31.59
CA GLY A 259 14.74 -21.11 32.23
C GLY A 259 14.29 -22.30 31.36
N VAL A 260 14.83 -22.47 30.15
CA VAL A 260 14.56 -23.64 29.29
C VAL A 260 15.84 -24.47 29.15
N SER A 261 15.75 -25.78 29.36
CA SER A 261 16.86 -26.72 29.14
C SER A 261 16.31 -28.05 28.63
N PRO A 262 16.83 -28.61 27.53
CA PRO A 262 17.94 -28.11 26.69
C PRO A 262 17.57 -26.86 25.85
N ASP A 263 18.60 -26.15 25.37
CA ASP A 263 18.43 -24.98 24.50
C ASP A 263 17.62 -25.34 23.24
N PRO A 264 16.49 -24.64 22.98
CA PRO A 264 15.66 -24.88 21.81
C PRO A 264 16.35 -24.37 20.53
N THR A 265 15.93 -24.90 19.39
CA THR A 265 16.31 -24.36 18.07
C THR A 265 15.56 -23.06 17.78
N ILE A 266 16.13 -22.19 16.94
CA ILE A 266 15.46 -20.96 16.45
C ILE A 266 14.08 -21.30 15.88
N LYS A 267 14.00 -22.30 15.00
CA LYS A 267 12.74 -22.76 14.39
C LYS A 267 11.70 -23.16 15.44
N SER A 268 12.07 -23.97 16.45
CA SER A 268 11.13 -24.35 17.52
C SER A 268 10.71 -23.15 18.37
N TYR A 269 11.63 -22.26 18.72
CA TYR A 269 11.32 -21.09 19.52
C TYR A 269 10.35 -20.14 18.81
N ILE A 270 10.56 -19.88 17.52
CA ILE A 270 9.68 -19.04 16.71
C ILE A 270 8.29 -19.66 16.59
N LYS A 271 8.21 -20.98 16.40
CA LYS A 271 6.93 -21.70 16.32
C LYS A 271 6.17 -21.66 17.64
N ASP A 272 6.84 -21.90 18.76
CA ASP A 272 6.18 -21.99 20.07
C ASP A 272 5.84 -20.61 20.65
N GLN A 273 6.74 -19.62 20.54
CA GLN A 273 6.50 -18.29 21.09
C GLN A 273 5.60 -17.43 20.21
N TYR A 274 5.78 -17.48 18.89
CA TYR A 274 5.09 -16.59 17.96
C TYR A 274 4.06 -17.30 17.07
N GLY A 275 4.06 -18.62 17.01
CA GLY A 275 3.11 -19.38 16.19
C GLY A 275 3.40 -19.31 14.69
N TYR A 276 4.65 -19.04 14.30
CA TYR A 276 5.08 -18.95 12.91
C TYR A 276 5.69 -20.27 12.43
N ASP A 277 5.14 -20.78 11.34
CA ASP A 277 5.58 -22.00 10.65
C ASP A 277 6.10 -21.66 9.24
N SER A 278 7.24 -22.23 8.87
CA SER A 278 7.91 -21.99 7.58
C SER A 278 7.16 -22.60 6.40
N ASP A 279 6.40 -23.68 6.62
CA ASP A 279 5.59 -24.33 5.59
C ASP A 279 4.42 -23.44 5.11
N PHE A 280 4.12 -22.36 5.84
CA PHE A 280 3.00 -21.47 5.56
C PHE A 280 3.34 -20.27 4.66
N MET A 281 4.56 -20.21 4.08
CA MET A 281 4.96 -19.07 3.24
C MET A 281 4.11 -18.88 1.97
N GLY A 282 3.61 -19.95 1.36
CA GLY A 282 2.71 -19.87 0.20
C GLY A 282 1.40 -19.11 0.53
N PRO A 283 0.66 -19.53 1.56
CA PRO A 283 -0.50 -18.79 2.07
C PRO A 283 -0.19 -17.33 2.44
N VAL A 284 0.93 -17.06 3.11
CA VAL A 284 1.36 -15.69 3.46
C VAL A 284 1.50 -14.83 2.21
N ALA A 285 2.14 -15.36 1.16
CA ALA A 285 2.29 -14.67 -0.11
C ALA A 285 0.94 -14.34 -0.76
N ALA A 286 0.03 -15.32 -0.80
CA ALA A 286 -1.32 -15.14 -1.35
C ALA A 286 -2.12 -14.08 -0.57
N VAL A 287 -2.01 -14.05 0.76
CA VAL A 287 -2.72 -13.10 1.61
C VAL A 287 -2.17 -11.68 1.43
N LEU A 288 -0.85 -11.49 1.35
CA LEU A 288 -0.24 -10.18 1.09
C LEU A 288 -0.68 -9.58 -0.26
N VAL A 289 -0.69 -10.41 -1.31
CA VAL A 289 -1.24 -10.02 -2.62
C VAL A 289 -2.73 -9.71 -2.49
N GLY A 290 -3.47 -10.54 -1.74
CA GLY A 290 -4.89 -10.37 -1.46
C GLY A 290 -5.22 -9.03 -0.82
N PHE A 291 -4.45 -8.57 0.16
CA PHE A 291 -4.63 -7.25 0.76
C PHE A 291 -4.37 -6.10 -0.22
N GLY A 292 -3.34 -6.23 -1.06
CA GLY A 292 -3.10 -5.27 -2.14
C GLY A 292 -4.29 -5.15 -3.09
N VAL A 293 -4.79 -6.29 -3.57
CA VAL A 293 -5.98 -6.33 -4.45
C VAL A 293 -7.22 -5.80 -3.72
N PHE A 294 -7.43 -6.17 -2.47
CA PHE A 294 -8.58 -5.74 -1.66
C PHE A 294 -8.64 -4.22 -1.53
N PHE A 295 -7.54 -3.57 -1.13
CA PHE A 295 -7.51 -2.12 -1.00
C PHE A 295 -7.65 -1.40 -2.36
N ALA A 296 -7.07 -1.95 -3.43
CA ALA A 296 -7.23 -1.42 -4.78
C ALA A 296 -8.69 -1.51 -5.27
N VAL A 297 -9.38 -2.63 -5.01
CA VAL A 297 -10.79 -2.81 -5.35
C VAL A 297 -11.68 -1.87 -4.54
N LEU A 298 -11.44 -1.74 -3.24
CA LEU A 298 -12.17 -0.80 -2.40
C LEU A 298 -11.98 0.64 -2.88
N PHE A 299 -10.75 1.05 -3.21
CA PHE A 299 -10.47 2.34 -3.82
C PHE A 299 -11.31 2.56 -5.10
N ALA A 300 -11.28 1.60 -6.03
CA ALA A 300 -12.02 1.69 -7.30
C ALA A 300 -13.55 1.73 -7.11
N TYR A 301 -14.06 0.98 -6.13
CA TYR A 301 -15.47 0.99 -5.76
C TYR A 301 -15.88 2.33 -5.15
N CYS A 302 -15.17 2.78 -4.12
CA CYS A 302 -15.49 4.00 -3.38
C CYS A 302 -15.38 5.25 -4.25
N ILE A 303 -14.37 5.37 -5.10
CA ILE A 303 -14.24 6.53 -6.02
C ILE A 303 -15.32 6.57 -7.10
N ARG A 304 -15.94 5.43 -7.41
CA ARG A 304 -17.07 5.34 -8.32
C ARG A 304 -18.37 5.79 -7.64
N THR A 305 -18.60 5.33 -6.42
CA THR A 305 -19.88 5.46 -5.69
C THR A 305 -20.00 6.71 -4.85
N LEU A 306 -18.92 7.14 -4.19
CA LEU A 306 -18.92 8.29 -3.30
C LEU A 306 -18.58 9.55 -4.08
N ASN A 307 -19.29 10.64 -3.78
CA ASN A 307 -19.03 11.96 -4.34
C ASN A 307 -18.98 12.99 -3.22
N PHE A 308 -17.85 13.68 -3.10
CA PHE A 308 -17.58 14.69 -2.07
C PHE A 308 -17.50 16.11 -2.64
N GLN A 309 -17.92 16.35 -3.89
CA GLN A 309 -18.04 17.71 -4.40
C GLN A 309 -19.16 18.46 -3.68
N THR A 310 -18.81 19.47 -2.90
CA THR A 310 -19.72 20.56 -2.55
C THR A 310 -19.90 21.48 -3.76
N ARG A 311 -21.16 21.67 -4.18
CA ARG A 311 -21.55 22.63 -5.23
C ARG A 311 -21.35 24.07 -4.77
#